data_AF-A0A372LXS1-F1
#
_entry.id   AF-A0A372LXS1-F1
#
_cell.length_a   1.000
_cell.length_b   1.000
_cell.length_c   1.000
_cell.angle_alpha   90.00
_cell.angle_beta   90.00
_cell.angle_gamma   90.00
#
_symmetry.space_group_name_H-M   'P 1'
#
loop_
_entity.id
_entity.type
_entity.pdbx_description
1 polymer ?
#
loop_
_entity_poly.entity_id
_entity_poly.type
_entity_poly.pdbx_seq_one_letter_code
_entity_poly.pdbx_strand_id
1 'polypeptide(L)'
;MARGFQGAVLRGFGARDHEARVVEKLRLAPHFVRVRFVSATLFDEVVAEPTAWLRFWFPDPDGGDTEHQRAYTITEADPETGAFAVDFVLHEPAGPASRWAALATPGTRVPVMSLGSSKFEVGSELPAGYLLFGDSASIPAVNSILGVVPDEVPVELYLEEHGPDDRLIPLADHPRLRLHRVPRGDGTRLAAAVEARDWSDWYAWIAAEQTSFKLVRKRLREEFGFPKTDLTGRAYWIHGRAMGKYRDTGESEARAAAALPEIVAARTPAAGELGVPGAGPVEGDGSAPGAEEARGSARGAEEGHGPAPGAEE
;
A
#
# COMPACT_ATOMS: atom_id res chain seq x y z
N MET A 1 37.85 20.06 3.13
CA MET A 1 37.14 20.94 2.16
C MET A 1 36.69 20.13 0.95
N ALA A 2 35.52 19.47 1.02
CA ALA A 2 34.80 18.92 -0.13
C ALA A 2 33.28 18.84 0.14
N ARG A 3 32.78 19.64 1.09
CA ARG A 3 31.35 19.86 1.33
C ARG A 3 30.97 21.08 0.50
N GLY A 4 30.10 20.92 -0.49
CA GLY A 4 29.55 22.10 -1.16
C GLY A 4 28.86 21.82 -2.48
N PHE A 5 29.45 21.02 -3.37
CA PHE A 5 28.97 21.03 -4.75
C PHE A 5 27.63 20.29 -4.94
N GLN A 6 27.45 19.08 -4.39
CA GLN A 6 26.18 18.36 -4.55
C GLN A 6 25.01 18.98 -3.77
N GLY A 7 25.24 19.48 -2.55
CA GLY A 7 24.22 20.16 -1.75
C GLY A 7 23.82 21.52 -2.32
N ALA A 8 24.77 22.25 -2.91
CA ALA A 8 24.47 23.50 -3.64
C ALA A 8 23.77 23.24 -4.97
N VAL A 9 24.12 22.15 -5.67
CA VAL A 9 23.45 21.76 -6.92
C VAL A 9 22.00 21.32 -6.66
N LEU A 10 21.71 20.55 -5.60
CA LEU A 10 20.33 20.20 -5.23
C LEU A 10 19.48 21.41 -4.82
N ARG A 11 20.07 22.38 -4.08
CA ARG A 11 19.43 23.68 -3.82
C ARG A 11 19.18 24.50 -5.10
N GLY A 12 20.05 24.35 -6.09
CA GLY A 12 19.89 24.95 -7.43
C GLY A 12 18.77 24.31 -8.28
N PHE A 13 18.27 23.13 -7.90
CA PHE A 13 17.15 22.43 -8.55
C PHE A 13 15.81 22.56 -7.79
N GLY A 14 15.75 23.35 -6.72
CA GLY A 14 14.51 23.65 -6.01
C GLY A 14 13.99 22.57 -5.05
N ALA A 15 14.65 21.42 -4.92
CA ALA A 15 14.23 20.40 -3.95
C ALA A 15 14.74 20.77 -2.54
N ARG A 16 13.86 21.31 -1.70
CA ARG A 16 14.13 21.57 -0.29
C ARG A 16 13.69 20.39 0.59
N ASP A 17 14.38 20.24 1.72
CA ASP A 17 13.89 19.36 2.79
C ASP A 17 12.75 20.09 3.51
N HIS A 18 11.66 19.37 3.74
CA HIS A 18 10.56 19.76 4.61
C HIS A 18 10.60 18.87 5.86
N GLU A 19 10.33 19.44 7.02
CA GLU A 19 10.18 18.62 8.22
C GLU A 19 8.77 18.02 8.23
N ALA A 20 8.68 16.69 8.31
CA ALA A 20 7.42 15.99 8.55
C ALA A 20 7.36 15.51 10.00
N ARG A 21 6.28 15.82 10.70
CA ARG A 21 6.03 15.37 12.07
C ARG A 21 4.93 14.34 12.09
N VAL A 22 5.18 13.18 12.68
CA VAL A 22 4.18 12.12 12.89
C VAL A 22 3.05 12.65 13.78
N VAL A 23 1.82 12.46 13.35
CA VAL A 23 0.61 12.77 14.14
C VAL A 23 -0.08 11.49 14.61
N GLU A 24 -0.01 10.41 13.84
CA GLU A 24 -0.67 9.14 14.17
C GLU A 24 0.04 7.96 13.49
N LYS A 25 -0.04 6.78 14.09
CA LYS A 25 0.37 5.51 13.49
C LYS A 25 -0.74 4.48 13.64
N LEU A 26 -1.19 3.93 12.51
CA LEU A 26 -2.25 2.93 12.42
C LEU A 26 -1.68 1.61 11.90
N ARG A 27 -2.05 0.51 12.54
CA ARG A 27 -1.76 -0.85 12.06
C ARG A 27 -2.88 -1.27 11.10
N LEU A 28 -2.56 -1.39 9.81
CA LEU A 28 -3.53 -1.82 8.79
C LEU A 28 -3.53 -3.33 8.58
N ALA A 29 -2.34 -3.96 8.67
CA ALA A 29 -2.13 -5.39 8.66
C ALA A 29 -0.94 -5.72 9.59
N PRO A 30 -0.68 -7.00 9.96
CA PRO A 30 0.38 -7.34 10.91
C PRO A 30 1.74 -6.69 10.59
N HIS A 31 2.15 -6.74 9.32
CA HIS A 31 3.41 -6.18 8.81
C HIS A 31 3.21 -4.93 7.95
N PHE A 32 2.11 -4.19 8.15
CA PHE A 32 1.80 -3.00 7.34
C PHE A 32 1.20 -1.88 8.20
N VAL A 33 1.87 -0.73 8.25
CA VAL A 33 1.44 0.42 9.06
C VAL A 33 1.26 1.67 8.21
N ARG A 34 0.18 2.41 8.44
CA ARG A 34 0.02 3.77 7.96
C ARG A 34 0.59 4.73 9.00
N VAL A 35 1.41 5.67 8.58
CA VAL A 35 1.87 6.77 9.44
C VAL A 35 1.36 8.06 8.84
N ARG A 36 0.60 8.81 9.64
CA ARG A 36 0.11 10.14 9.28
C ARG A 36 1.09 11.18 9.78
N PHE A 37 1.29 12.20 8.98
CA PHE A 37 2.20 13.29 9.20
C PHE A 37 1.49 14.63 9.00
N VAL A 38 2.12 15.68 9.51
CA VAL A 38 1.88 17.05 9.08
C VAL A 38 3.21 17.68 8.66
N SER A 39 3.19 18.43 7.56
CA SER A 39 4.31 19.26 7.10
C SER A 39 3.79 20.54 6.47
N ALA A 40 4.03 21.67 7.14
CA ALA A 40 3.41 22.95 6.80
C ALA A 40 3.79 23.49 5.41
N THR A 41 4.92 23.06 4.85
CA THR A 41 5.47 23.61 3.60
C THR A 41 5.55 22.58 2.47
N LEU A 42 5.19 21.32 2.74
CA LEU A 42 5.38 20.24 1.77
C LEU A 42 4.61 20.49 0.48
N PHE A 43 3.33 20.84 0.59
CA PHE A 43 2.45 20.99 -0.58
C PHE A 43 2.58 22.34 -1.30
N ASP A 44 3.49 23.22 -0.86
CA ASP A 44 3.91 24.38 -1.67
C ASP A 44 4.60 23.93 -2.97
N GLU A 45 5.18 22.73 -2.98
CA GLU A 45 5.98 22.18 -4.09
C GLU A 45 5.50 20.81 -4.58
N VAL A 46 4.57 20.19 -3.87
CA VAL A 46 4.15 18.81 -4.11
C VAL A 46 2.68 18.78 -4.50
N VAL A 47 2.39 18.10 -5.61
CA VAL A 47 1.04 17.71 -5.98
C VAL A 47 0.89 16.22 -5.70
N ALA A 48 -0.09 15.85 -4.88
CA ALA A 48 -0.35 14.46 -4.48
C ALA A 48 -1.22 13.74 -5.53
N GLU A 49 -0.62 13.44 -6.68
CA GLU A 49 -1.27 12.70 -7.76
C GLU A 49 -1.14 11.19 -7.56
N PRO A 50 -1.89 10.35 -8.30
CA PRO A 50 -1.73 8.90 -8.26
C PRO A 50 -0.27 8.49 -8.43
N THR A 51 0.17 7.55 -7.60
CA THR A 51 1.54 7.05 -7.49
C THR A 51 2.58 8.06 -7.00
N ALA A 52 2.19 9.30 -6.65
CA ALA A 52 3.13 10.30 -6.14
C ALA A 52 3.83 9.82 -4.87
N TRP A 53 5.13 10.08 -4.76
CA TRP A 53 5.95 9.60 -3.67
C TRP A 53 6.96 10.63 -3.19
N LEU A 54 7.35 10.49 -1.93
CA LEU A 54 8.31 11.35 -1.26
C LEU A 54 9.57 10.58 -0.92
N ARG A 55 10.68 11.30 -0.82
CA ARG A 55 11.94 10.80 -0.28
C ARG A 55 12.04 11.23 1.17
N PHE A 56 12.25 10.26 2.04
CA PHE A 56 12.46 10.46 3.46
C PHE A 56 13.93 10.20 3.79
N TRP A 57 14.50 10.98 4.70
CA TRP A 57 15.83 10.78 5.24
C TRP A 57 15.74 10.15 6.63
N PHE A 58 15.83 8.83 6.70
CA PHE A 58 15.74 8.11 7.98
C PHE A 58 17.08 8.10 8.71
N PRO A 59 17.10 8.27 10.04
CA PRO A 59 18.33 8.21 10.81
C PRO A 59 18.96 6.82 10.78
N ASP A 60 20.25 6.75 11.08
CA ASP A 60 20.95 5.49 11.28
C ASP A 60 20.31 4.71 12.44
N PRO A 61 19.86 3.46 12.21
CA PRO A 61 19.30 2.65 13.28
C PRO A 61 20.29 2.39 14.43
N ASP A 62 21.59 2.42 14.17
CA ASP A 62 22.63 2.14 15.16
C ASP A 62 23.18 3.42 15.82
N GLY A 63 22.54 4.57 15.56
CA GLY A 63 22.85 5.85 16.21
C GLY A 63 24.04 6.60 15.60
N GLY A 64 24.49 6.21 14.41
CA GLY A 64 25.46 6.97 13.62
C GLY A 64 24.91 8.27 13.00
N ASP A 65 25.80 9.07 12.44
CA ASP A 65 25.47 10.36 11.81
C ASP A 65 25.00 10.24 10.35
N THR A 66 24.81 9.01 9.86
CA THR A 66 24.38 8.74 8.48
C THR A 66 22.86 8.73 8.39
N GLU A 67 22.30 9.49 7.45
CA GLU A 67 20.90 9.37 7.08
C GLU A 67 20.74 8.52 5.82
N HIS A 68 19.67 7.74 5.79
CA HIS A 68 19.33 6.77 4.76
C HIS A 68 18.09 7.22 4.00
N GLN A 69 18.25 7.59 2.72
CA GLN A 69 17.12 8.00 1.90
C GLN A 69 16.27 6.80 1.47
N ARG A 70 14.96 6.83 1.69
CA ARG A 70 14.00 5.86 1.12
C ARG A 70 12.80 6.58 0.51
N ALA A 71 12.15 5.92 -0.45
CA ALA A 71 10.98 6.45 -1.15
C ALA A 71 9.70 5.79 -0.63
N TYR A 72 8.65 6.57 -0.40
CA TYR A 72 7.34 6.09 0.03
C TYR A 72 6.22 6.84 -0.70
N THR A 73 5.21 6.10 -1.16
CA THR A 73 4.04 6.63 -1.85
C THR A 73 3.13 7.38 -0.87
N ILE A 74 2.62 8.53 -1.29
CA ILE A 74 1.60 9.29 -0.56
C ILE A 74 0.26 8.54 -0.66
N THR A 75 -0.40 8.31 0.48
CA THR A 75 -1.68 7.57 0.56
C THR A 75 -2.86 8.42 1.01
N GLU A 76 -2.58 9.52 1.69
CA GLU A 76 -3.55 10.56 2.05
C GLU A 76 -2.84 11.91 1.85
N ALA A 77 -3.57 12.94 1.43
CA ALA A 77 -3.02 14.28 1.29
C ALA A 77 -4.13 15.32 1.48
N ASP A 78 -3.83 16.32 2.30
CA ASP A 78 -4.60 17.55 2.46
C ASP A 78 -3.63 18.73 2.30
N PRO A 79 -3.59 19.34 1.10
CA PRO A 79 -2.73 20.48 0.83
C PRO A 79 -2.99 21.71 1.70
N GLU A 80 -4.22 21.89 2.20
CA GLU A 80 -4.58 23.08 2.98
C GLU A 80 -3.98 23.02 4.39
N THR A 81 -3.95 21.83 5.00
CA THR A 81 -3.43 21.65 6.36
C THR A 81 -1.99 21.14 6.41
N GLY A 82 -1.44 20.69 5.28
CA GLY A 82 -0.15 20.02 5.24
C GLY A 82 -0.21 18.58 5.75
N ALA A 83 -1.40 18.03 6.00
CA ALA A 83 -1.56 16.66 6.48
C ALA A 83 -1.38 15.66 5.34
N PHE A 84 -0.69 14.55 5.61
CA PHE A 84 -0.51 13.49 4.63
C PHE A 84 -0.23 12.15 5.31
N ALA A 85 -0.32 11.07 4.56
CA ALA A 85 0.04 9.74 5.04
C ALA A 85 0.93 9.01 4.06
N VAL A 86 1.73 8.08 4.59
CA VAL A 86 2.41 7.05 3.80
C VAL A 86 2.30 5.71 4.53
N ASP A 87 2.33 4.62 3.77
CA ASP A 87 2.23 3.27 4.32
C ASP A 87 3.57 2.53 4.23
N PHE A 88 3.93 1.85 5.31
CA PHE A 88 5.19 1.15 5.48
C PHE A 88 4.96 -0.37 5.58
N VAL A 89 5.69 -1.13 4.76
CA VAL A 89 5.91 -2.55 5.00
C VAL A 89 6.95 -2.71 6.12
N LEU A 90 6.60 -3.45 7.16
CA LEU A 90 7.52 -3.87 8.22
C LEU A 90 8.17 -5.20 7.84
N HIS A 91 9.20 -5.13 7.01
CA HIS A 91 9.89 -6.29 6.44
C HIS A 91 11.04 -6.80 7.32
N GLU A 92 11.39 -8.08 7.14
CA GLU A 92 12.61 -8.70 7.66
C GLU A 92 13.49 -9.24 6.52
N PRO A 93 14.84 -9.09 6.59
CA PRO A 93 15.59 -8.31 7.58
C PRO A 93 15.20 -6.82 7.56
N ALA A 94 15.04 -6.21 8.73
CA ALA A 94 14.65 -4.81 8.84
C ALA A 94 15.73 -3.85 8.33
N GLY A 95 15.30 -2.80 7.61
CA GLY A 95 16.14 -1.67 7.21
C GLY A 95 15.80 -0.40 8.01
N PRO A 96 16.54 0.71 7.81
CA PRO A 96 16.37 1.95 8.57
C PRO A 96 14.93 2.46 8.60
N ALA A 97 14.23 2.48 7.45
CA ALA A 97 12.86 2.96 7.36
C ALA A 97 11.83 2.03 8.02
N SER A 98 11.95 0.70 7.80
CA SER A 98 11.08 -0.29 8.45
C SER A 98 11.21 -0.22 9.98
N ARG A 99 12.45 -0.17 10.48
CA ARG A 99 12.74 -0.03 11.92
C ARG A 99 12.23 1.31 12.48
N TRP A 100 12.47 2.41 11.77
CA TRP A 100 11.95 3.72 12.15
C TRP A 100 10.41 3.70 12.23
N ALA A 101 9.71 3.15 11.24
CA ALA A 101 8.25 3.11 11.20
C ALA A 101 7.67 2.22 12.32
N ALA A 102 8.34 1.12 12.64
CA ALA A 102 7.97 0.28 13.77
C ALA A 102 8.01 1.06 15.10
N LEU A 103 9.01 1.91 15.29
CA LEU A 103 9.27 2.65 16.53
C LEU A 103 8.62 4.04 16.60
N ALA A 104 8.27 4.63 15.45
CA ALA A 104 7.77 6.01 15.39
C ALA A 104 6.51 6.21 16.23
N THR A 105 6.47 7.31 16.98
CA THR A 105 5.33 7.76 17.79
C THR A 105 4.91 9.17 17.39
N PRO A 106 3.68 9.62 17.71
CA PRO A 106 3.29 11.01 17.52
C PRO A 106 4.33 11.98 18.10
N GLY A 107 4.69 13.01 17.33
CA GLY A 107 5.77 13.95 17.63
C GLY A 107 7.13 13.62 17.01
N THR A 108 7.37 12.36 16.60
CA THR A 108 8.59 11.97 15.87
C THR A 108 8.72 12.77 14.57
N ARG A 109 9.93 13.19 14.22
CA ARG A 109 10.21 14.01 13.03
C ARG A 109 11.10 13.28 12.05
N VAL A 110 10.95 13.58 10.77
CA VAL A 110 11.79 13.06 9.68
C VAL A 110 11.84 14.07 8.53
N PRO A 111 13.02 14.35 7.94
CA PRO A 111 13.09 15.20 6.75
C PRO A 111 12.50 14.49 5.52
N VAL A 112 11.70 15.21 4.75
CA VAL A 112 11.09 14.74 3.51
C VAL A 112 11.35 15.70 2.36
N MET A 113 11.43 15.18 1.13
CA MET A 113 11.49 16.00 -0.08
C MET A 113 10.69 15.33 -1.20
N SER A 114 10.16 16.13 -2.11
CA SER A 114 9.69 15.62 -3.40
C SER A 114 10.75 15.85 -4.45
N LEU A 115 11.25 14.77 -5.04
CA LEU A 115 12.15 14.86 -6.19
C LEU A 115 12.09 13.60 -7.06
N GLY A 116 11.68 13.79 -8.30
CA GLY A 116 11.65 12.74 -9.32
C GLY A 116 10.45 11.81 -9.23
N SER A 117 9.40 12.24 -8.52
CA SER A 117 8.07 11.64 -8.62
C SER A 117 7.59 11.75 -10.06
N SER A 118 7.11 10.64 -10.61
CA SER A 118 6.55 10.58 -11.95
C SER A 118 5.04 10.49 -11.84
N LYS A 119 4.34 11.21 -12.72
CA LYS A 119 2.90 11.23 -12.74
C LYS A 119 2.33 9.96 -13.36
N PHE A 120 1.25 9.45 -12.78
CA PHE A 120 0.32 8.54 -13.45
C PHE A 120 -0.92 9.34 -13.86
N GLU A 121 -1.30 9.28 -15.13
CA GLU A 121 -2.48 9.93 -15.68
C GLU A 121 -3.36 8.91 -16.37
N VAL A 122 -4.67 9.04 -16.16
CA VAL A 122 -5.66 8.43 -17.05
C VAL A 122 -5.80 9.39 -18.23
N GLY A 123 -5.39 8.93 -19.42
CA GLY A 123 -5.49 9.72 -20.65
C GLY A 123 -6.93 9.97 -21.07
N SER A 124 -7.13 10.95 -21.96
CA SER A 124 -8.45 11.20 -22.57
C SER A 124 -8.91 10.05 -23.47
N GLU A 125 -7.95 9.34 -24.07
CA GLU A 125 -8.18 8.07 -24.75
C GLU A 125 -7.89 6.94 -23.76
N LEU A 126 -8.91 6.15 -23.45
CA LEU A 126 -8.81 5.06 -22.49
C LEU A 126 -8.19 3.82 -23.15
N PRO A 127 -7.26 3.12 -22.47
CA PRO A 127 -6.76 1.83 -22.96
C PRO A 127 -7.86 0.76 -22.91
N ALA A 128 -7.64 -0.34 -23.61
CA ALA A 128 -8.50 -1.53 -23.53
C ALA A 128 -8.52 -2.16 -22.12
N GLY A 129 -7.50 -1.86 -21.30
CA GLY A 129 -7.41 -2.23 -19.90
C GLY A 129 -6.09 -1.79 -19.26
N TYR A 130 -6.03 -1.86 -17.93
CA TYR A 130 -4.82 -1.63 -17.15
C TYR A 130 -4.25 -2.95 -16.65
N LEU A 131 -2.99 -3.22 -16.96
CA LEU A 131 -2.24 -4.38 -16.47
C LEU A 131 -1.24 -3.91 -15.39
N LEU A 132 -1.56 -4.20 -14.14
CA LEU A 132 -0.85 -3.69 -12.97
C LEU A 132 -0.02 -4.81 -12.33
N PHE A 133 1.19 -4.49 -11.89
CA PHE A 133 2.08 -5.42 -11.20
C PHE A 133 2.65 -4.80 -9.94
N GLY A 134 2.73 -5.62 -8.90
CA GLY A 134 3.55 -5.26 -7.76
C GLY A 134 3.59 -6.28 -6.65
N ASP A 135 3.87 -5.78 -5.46
CA ASP A 135 3.91 -6.49 -4.20
C ASP A 135 3.47 -5.57 -3.04
N SER A 136 3.58 -6.03 -1.79
CA SER A 136 3.17 -5.27 -0.61
C SER A 136 3.76 -3.85 -0.51
N ALA A 137 4.97 -3.61 -1.03
CA ALA A 137 5.58 -2.27 -1.03
C ALA A 137 4.93 -1.30 -2.03
N SER A 138 4.23 -1.83 -3.02
CA SER A 138 3.60 -1.06 -4.09
C SER A 138 2.08 -0.91 -3.97
N ILE A 139 1.44 -1.67 -3.07
CA ILE A 139 -0.01 -1.59 -2.83
C ILE A 139 -0.50 -0.14 -2.63
N PRO A 140 0.21 0.75 -1.91
CA PRO A 140 -0.14 2.17 -1.84
C PRO A 140 -0.33 2.85 -3.20
N ALA A 141 0.59 2.60 -4.14
CA ALA A 141 0.54 3.17 -5.47
C ALA A 141 -0.54 2.48 -6.32
N VAL A 142 -0.66 1.16 -6.23
CA VAL A 142 -1.74 0.40 -6.90
C VAL A 142 -3.11 0.91 -6.46
N ASN A 143 -3.35 1.11 -5.16
CA ASN A 143 -4.60 1.65 -4.63
C ASN A 143 -4.90 3.04 -5.19
N SER A 144 -3.88 3.91 -5.33
CA SER A 144 -4.07 5.23 -5.94
C SER A 144 -4.42 5.16 -7.43
N ILE A 145 -3.93 4.14 -8.15
CA ILE A 145 -4.31 3.90 -9.55
C ILE A 145 -5.75 3.38 -9.61
N LEU A 146 -6.09 2.36 -8.83
CA LEU A 146 -7.44 1.78 -8.80
C LEU A 146 -8.50 2.83 -8.44
N GLY A 147 -8.17 3.80 -7.58
CA GLY A 147 -9.08 4.88 -7.21
C GLY A 147 -9.33 5.93 -8.30
N VAL A 148 -8.60 5.91 -9.42
CA VAL A 148 -8.79 6.86 -10.53
C VAL A 148 -9.08 6.21 -11.88
N VAL A 149 -8.86 4.90 -12.02
CA VAL A 149 -9.24 4.18 -13.25
C VAL A 149 -10.78 4.19 -13.36
N PRO A 150 -11.35 4.53 -14.52
CA PRO A 150 -12.81 4.51 -14.70
C PRO A 150 -13.37 3.10 -14.56
N ASP A 151 -14.52 2.99 -13.88
CA ASP A 151 -15.19 1.73 -13.55
C ASP A 151 -15.42 0.81 -14.76
N GLU A 152 -15.62 1.38 -15.95
CA GLU A 152 -15.82 0.63 -17.19
C GLU A 152 -14.54 0.01 -17.76
N VAL A 153 -13.35 0.40 -17.31
CA VAL A 153 -12.07 -0.08 -17.85
C VAL A 153 -11.62 -1.35 -17.09
N PRO A 154 -11.32 -2.46 -17.78
CA PRO A 154 -10.77 -3.66 -17.14
C PRO A 154 -9.45 -3.40 -16.41
N VAL A 155 -9.25 -4.05 -15.26
CA VAL A 155 -7.97 -4.04 -14.54
C VAL A 155 -7.54 -5.48 -14.24
N GLU A 156 -6.35 -5.86 -14.69
CA GLU A 156 -5.69 -7.12 -14.35
C GLU A 156 -4.52 -6.80 -13.42
N LEU A 157 -4.61 -7.20 -12.15
CA LEU A 157 -3.61 -6.91 -11.12
C LEU A 157 -2.90 -8.19 -10.69
N TYR A 158 -1.58 -8.22 -10.86
CA TYR A 158 -0.72 -9.31 -10.38
C TYR A 158 0.08 -8.83 -9.16
N LEU A 159 -0.18 -9.42 -7.98
CA LEU A 159 0.54 -9.15 -6.74
C LEU A 159 1.41 -10.34 -6.35
N GLU A 160 2.71 -10.12 -6.22
CA GLU A 160 3.66 -11.07 -5.65
C GLU A 160 3.53 -11.10 -4.11
N GLU A 161 3.32 -12.31 -3.55
CA GLU A 161 3.10 -12.53 -2.12
C GLU A 161 4.35 -13.09 -1.44
N HIS A 162 4.79 -12.44 -0.37
CA HIS A 162 5.91 -12.87 0.47
C HIS A 162 5.46 -13.81 1.60
N GLY A 163 4.20 -13.70 1.99
CA GLY A 163 3.60 -14.49 3.06
C GLY A 163 2.09 -14.30 3.13
N PRO A 164 1.40 -15.07 3.99
CA PRO A 164 -0.05 -15.02 4.10
C PRO A 164 -0.58 -13.65 4.57
N ASP A 165 0.18 -12.93 5.39
CA ASP A 165 -0.22 -11.62 5.94
C ASP A 165 -0.31 -10.52 4.88
N ASP A 166 0.35 -10.68 3.72
CA ASP A 166 0.22 -9.75 2.58
C ASP A 166 -1.24 -9.69 2.08
N ARG A 167 -2.03 -10.74 2.31
CA ARG A 167 -3.47 -10.79 1.95
C ARG A 167 -4.34 -9.91 2.84
N LEU A 168 -3.85 -9.55 4.01
CA LEU A 168 -4.56 -8.70 4.97
C LEU A 168 -4.34 -7.21 4.70
N ILE A 169 -3.42 -6.86 3.79
CA ILE A 169 -3.19 -5.47 3.39
C ILE A 169 -4.41 -4.98 2.58
N PRO A 170 -5.06 -3.87 2.98
CA PRO A 170 -6.22 -3.36 2.27
C PRO A 170 -5.89 -2.98 0.82
N LEU A 171 -6.70 -3.50 -0.10
CA LEU A 171 -6.66 -3.18 -1.53
C LEU A 171 -7.91 -2.36 -1.87
N ALA A 172 -7.74 -1.30 -2.66
CA ALA A 172 -8.87 -0.53 -3.17
C ALA A 172 -9.76 -1.41 -4.05
N ASP A 173 -11.07 -1.23 -3.95
CA ASP A 173 -12.03 -1.92 -4.80
C ASP A 173 -12.10 -1.25 -6.18
N HIS A 174 -12.42 -2.03 -7.20
CA HIS A 174 -12.72 -1.55 -8.54
C HIS A 174 -13.61 -2.60 -9.24
N PRO A 175 -14.75 -2.22 -9.84
CA PRO A 175 -15.78 -3.16 -10.24
C PRO A 175 -15.34 -4.15 -11.34
N ARG A 176 -14.30 -3.80 -12.10
CA ARG A 176 -13.70 -4.65 -13.14
C ARG A 176 -12.29 -5.16 -12.80
N LEU A 177 -11.92 -5.15 -11.52
CA LEU A 177 -10.65 -5.70 -11.06
C LEU A 177 -10.65 -7.23 -11.08
N ARG A 178 -9.61 -7.80 -11.67
CA ARG A 178 -9.23 -9.20 -11.54
C ARG A 178 -7.89 -9.28 -10.85
N LEU A 179 -7.88 -9.87 -9.65
CA LEU A 179 -6.71 -9.99 -8.81
C LEU A 179 -6.07 -11.38 -8.96
N HIS A 180 -4.80 -11.39 -9.29
CA HIS A 180 -3.93 -12.57 -9.36
C HIS A 180 -2.88 -12.49 -8.27
N ARG A 181 -2.91 -13.46 -7.35
CA ARG A 181 -1.91 -13.58 -6.27
C ARG A 181 -0.85 -14.60 -6.67
N VAL A 182 0.40 -14.16 -6.71
CA VAL A 182 1.52 -14.95 -7.21
C VAL A 182 2.49 -15.22 -6.04
N PRO A 183 2.66 -16.47 -5.58
CA PRO A 183 3.64 -16.76 -4.54
C PRO A 183 5.04 -16.39 -5.01
N ARG A 184 5.77 -15.64 -4.17
CA ARG A 184 7.16 -15.27 -4.47
C ARG A 184 8.02 -16.50 -4.75
N GLY A 185 8.93 -16.35 -5.71
CA GLY A 185 9.94 -17.34 -6.07
C GLY A 185 11.30 -16.69 -6.24
N ASP A 186 12.04 -17.12 -7.26
CA ASP A 186 13.32 -16.55 -7.71
C ASP A 186 13.18 -15.29 -8.58
N GLY A 187 12.00 -14.65 -8.56
CA GLY A 187 11.64 -13.50 -9.40
C GLY A 187 11.05 -13.87 -10.76
N THR A 188 11.06 -15.14 -11.17
CA THR A 188 10.51 -15.56 -12.48
C THR A 188 8.99 -15.73 -12.48
N ARG A 189 8.42 -16.08 -11.31
CA ARG A 189 7.00 -16.46 -11.19
C ARG A 189 6.04 -15.35 -11.57
N LEU A 190 6.32 -14.10 -11.16
CA LEU A 190 5.46 -12.98 -11.51
C LEU A 190 5.37 -12.77 -13.02
N ALA A 191 6.51 -12.88 -13.73
CA ALA A 191 6.54 -12.82 -15.18
C ALA A 191 5.81 -14.01 -15.80
N ALA A 192 6.01 -15.24 -15.30
CA ALA A 192 5.38 -16.45 -15.82
C ALA A 192 3.86 -16.52 -15.59
N ALA A 193 3.35 -15.87 -14.53
CA ALA A 193 1.94 -15.87 -14.18
C ALA A 193 1.06 -15.05 -15.15
N VAL A 194 1.66 -14.14 -15.92
CA VAL A 194 0.90 -13.32 -16.89
C VAL A 194 0.26 -14.23 -17.93
N GLU A 195 -1.05 -14.07 -18.11
CA GLU A 195 -1.82 -14.84 -19.08
C GLU A 195 -1.30 -14.60 -20.51
N ALA A 196 -1.13 -15.69 -21.26
CA ALA A 196 -0.76 -15.63 -22.68
C ALA A 196 -2.02 -15.38 -23.53
N ARG A 197 -2.44 -14.12 -23.59
CA ARG A 197 -3.60 -13.64 -24.36
C ARG A 197 -3.24 -12.38 -25.15
N ASP A 198 -4.18 -11.91 -25.95
CA ASP A 198 -4.05 -10.61 -26.62
C ASP A 198 -4.13 -9.46 -25.59
N TRP A 199 -3.07 -8.66 -25.59
CA TRP A 199 -2.86 -7.48 -24.76
C TRP A 199 -2.83 -6.18 -25.59
N SER A 200 -3.30 -6.22 -26.84
CA SER A 200 -3.39 -5.04 -27.70
C SER A 200 -4.17 -3.91 -27.03
N ASP A 201 -3.63 -2.70 -27.10
CA ASP A 201 -4.19 -1.47 -26.52
C ASP A 201 -4.30 -1.45 -24.98
N TRP A 202 -3.63 -2.36 -24.27
CA TRP A 202 -3.51 -2.30 -22.81
C TRP A 202 -2.39 -1.36 -22.37
N TYR A 203 -2.56 -0.75 -21.20
CA TYR A 203 -1.49 0.00 -20.52
C TYR A 203 -0.93 -0.80 -19.34
N ALA A 204 0.38 -0.95 -19.28
CA ALA A 204 1.07 -1.67 -18.22
C ALA A 204 1.76 -0.73 -17.22
N TRP A 205 1.54 -0.97 -15.93
CA TRP A 205 2.24 -0.30 -14.84
C TRP A 205 2.90 -1.32 -13.90
N ILE A 206 4.22 -1.18 -13.67
CA ILE A 206 5.01 -2.19 -12.95
C ILE A 206 5.76 -1.56 -11.77
N ALA A 207 5.46 -1.98 -10.54
CA ALA A 207 6.25 -1.62 -9.37
C ALA A 207 6.45 -2.81 -8.43
N ALA A 208 7.59 -3.50 -8.58
CA ALA A 208 7.91 -4.70 -7.80
C ALA A 208 9.38 -4.70 -7.37
N GLU A 209 9.83 -5.80 -6.79
CA GLU A 209 11.25 -6.13 -6.64
C GLU A 209 11.99 -6.07 -7.99
N GLN A 210 13.26 -5.65 -7.98
CA GLN A 210 14.05 -5.38 -9.19
C GLN A 210 14.11 -6.53 -10.21
N THR A 211 14.28 -7.77 -9.76
CA THR A 211 14.37 -8.95 -10.63
C THR A 211 13.01 -9.24 -11.26
N SER A 212 11.96 -9.30 -10.44
CA SER A 212 10.58 -9.47 -10.92
C SER A 212 10.21 -8.36 -11.91
N PHE A 213 10.51 -7.09 -11.60
CA PHE A 213 10.32 -5.95 -12.49
C PHE A 213 11.01 -6.14 -13.85
N LYS A 214 12.29 -6.52 -13.85
CA LYS A 214 13.07 -6.72 -15.09
C LYS A 214 12.48 -7.84 -15.94
N LEU A 215 12.08 -8.95 -15.32
CA LEU A 215 11.56 -10.12 -16.02
C LEU A 215 10.15 -9.88 -16.57
N VAL A 216 9.26 -9.26 -15.79
CA VAL A 216 7.93 -8.84 -16.27
C VAL A 216 8.08 -7.87 -17.44
N ARG A 217 8.87 -6.80 -17.27
CA ARG A 217 9.10 -5.81 -18.33
C ARG A 217 9.65 -6.46 -19.59
N LYS A 218 10.59 -7.40 -19.46
CA LYS A 218 11.15 -8.14 -20.59
C LYS A 218 10.04 -8.93 -21.32
N ARG A 219 9.24 -9.70 -20.59
CA ARG A 219 8.15 -10.50 -21.15
C ARG A 219 7.12 -9.64 -21.88
N LEU A 220 6.64 -8.57 -21.25
CA LEU A 220 5.68 -7.66 -21.89
C LEU A 220 6.22 -7.06 -23.20
N ARG A 221 7.51 -6.72 -23.24
CA ARG A 221 8.17 -6.09 -24.39
C ARG A 221 8.49 -7.05 -25.52
N GLU A 222 9.00 -8.24 -25.19
CA GLU A 222 9.56 -9.18 -26.17
C GLU A 222 8.55 -10.26 -26.59
N GLU A 223 7.69 -10.71 -25.68
CA GLU A 223 6.69 -11.75 -25.96
C GLU A 223 5.33 -11.15 -26.33
N PHE A 224 4.86 -10.14 -25.58
CA PHE A 224 3.53 -9.54 -25.80
C PHE A 224 3.55 -8.23 -26.59
N GLY A 225 4.72 -7.75 -27.00
CA GLY A 225 4.84 -6.63 -27.94
C GLY A 225 4.45 -5.25 -27.42
N PHE A 226 4.33 -5.04 -26.09
CA PHE A 226 3.97 -3.73 -25.53
C PHE A 226 4.90 -2.61 -26.03
N PRO A 227 4.39 -1.49 -26.56
CA PRO A 227 5.22 -0.33 -26.88
C PRO A 227 5.77 0.32 -25.60
N LYS A 228 6.81 1.15 -25.73
CA LYS A 228 7.46 1.75 -24.55
C LYS A 228 6.58 2.82 -23.90
N THR A 229 5.71 3.43 -24.69
CA THR A 229 4.76 4.47 -24.29
C THR A 229 3.68 3.91 -23.36
N ASP A 230 3.30 2.65 -23.57
CA ASP A 230 2.17 2.02 -22.87
C ASP A 230 2.68 1.08 -21.76
N LEU A 231 3.93 1.27 -21.34
CA LEU A 231 4.57 0.49 -20.29
C LEU A 231 5.45 1.39 -19.44
N THR A 232 4.93 1.72 -18.26
CA THR A 232 5.63 2.49 -17.22
C THR A 232 5.97 1.59 -16.04
N GLY A 233 7.05 1.88 -15.33
CA GLY A 233 7.34 1.17 -14.10
C GLY A 233 8.72 1.43 -13.54
N ARG A 234 8.93 0.96 -12.31
CA ARG A 234 10.19 1.08 -11.59
C ARG A 234 10.34 -0.05 -10.59
N ALA A 235 11.57 -0.51 -10.39
CA ALA A 235 11.90 -1.36 -9.25
C ALA A 235 11.75 -0.56 -7.94
N TYR A 236 10.87 -0.99 -7.03
CA TYR A 236 10.64 -0.31 -5.75
C TYR A 236 11.70 -0.69 -4.70
N TRP A 237 12.26 -1.88 -4.80
CA TRP A 237 13.28 -2.38 -3.88
C TRP A 237 14.14 -3.47 -4.54
N ILE A 238 15.18 -3.93 -3.84
CA ILE A 238 16.11 -4.97 -4.32
C ILE A 238 16.23 -6.03 -3.21
N HIS A 239 16.04 -7.30 -3.55
CA HIS A 239 16.25 -8.36 -2.58
C HIS A 239 17.70 -8.42 -2.09
N GLY A 240 17.89 -8.50 -0.77
CA GLY A 240 19.21 -8.60 -0.14
C GLY A 240 20.09 -7.36 -0.26
N ARG A 241 19.58 -6.22 -0.78
CA ARG A 241 20.37 -5.00 -0.99
C ARG A 241 19.56 -3.76 -0.66
N ALA A 242 20.19 -2.78 0.00
CA ALA A 242 19.59 -1.48 0.21
C ALA A 242 19.42 -0.71 -1.11
N MET A 243 18.33 0.07 -1.20
CA MET A 243 18.09 1.05 -2.26
C MET A 243 18.07 2.45 -1.66
N GLY A 244 18.58 3.44 -2.39
CA GLY A 244 18.54 4.84 -2.01
C GLY A 244 19.92 5.49 -1.91
N LYS A 245 19.94 6.70 -1.36
CA LYS A 245 21.16 7.49 -1.13
C LYS A 245 21.46 7.56 0.37
N TYR A 246 22.65 8.03 0.68
CA TYR A 246 23.13 8.28 2.04
C TYR A 246 23.66 9.71 2.12
N ARG A 247 23.58 10.33 3.29
CA ARG A 247 24.25 11.60 3.58
C ARG A 247 24.69 11.64 5.03
N ASP A 248 25.82 12.28 5.29
CA ASP A 248 26.27 12.55 6.66
C ASP A 248 25.66 13.87 7.12
N THR A 249 25.07 13.89 8.32
CA THR A 249 24.50 15.11 8.89
C THR A 249 25.58 16.09 9.34
N GLY A 250 26.76 15.59 9.73
CA GLY A 250 27.85 16.41 10.30
C GLY A 250 27.44 17.08 11.63
N GLU A 251 28.42 17.51 12.43
CA GLU A 251 28.15 18.28 13.65
C GLU A 251 27.48 19.63 13.31
N SER A 252 26.14 19.65 13.25
CA SER A 252 25.35 20.86 13.12
C SER A 252 23.93 20.61 13.65
N GLU A 253 23.70 21.10 14.88
CA GLU A 253 22.39 21.46 15.47
C GLU A 253 21.26 20.42 15.56
N ALA A 254 21.45 19.17 15.16
CA ALA A 254 20.43 18.11 15.30
C ALA A 254 20.33 17.47 16.70
N ARG A 255 21.09 17.96 17.69
CA ARG A 255 21.19 17.34 19.02
C ARG A 255 19.99 17.60 19.95
N ALA A 256 18.86 18.09 19.46
CA ALA A 256 17.72 18.47 20.30
C ALA A 256 16.40 17.72 20.05
N ALA A 257 16.33 16.70 19.19
CA ALA A 257 15.09 15.92 19.04
C ALA A 257 15.32 14.42 18.83
N ALA A 258 15.04 13.68 19.90
CA ALA A 258 14.73 12.25 19.97
C ALA A 258 15.89 11.25 19.74
N ALA A 259 16.63 10.97 20.82
CA ALA A 259 17.07 9.61 21.06
C ALA A 259 15.81 8.71 21.10
N LEU A 260 15.79 7.64 20.30
CA LEU A 260 14.76 6.61 20.40
C LEU A 260 14.83 6.01 21.82
N PRO A 261 13.70 5.87 22.54
CA PRO A 261 13.72 5.27 23.87
C PRO A 261 14.27 3.84 23.82
N GLU A 262 15.08 3.49 24.82
CA GLU A 262 15.65 2.15 24.99
C GLU A 262 14.56 1.06 25.02
N ILE A 263 14.93 -0.08 24.43
CA ILE A 263 14.06 -1.24 24.20
C ILE A 263 13.74 -1.92 25.54
N VAL A 264 12.48 -1.87 25.97
CA VAL A 264 11.89 -2.93 26.80
C VAL A 264 11.04 -3.78 25.88
N ALA A 265 11.43 -5.04 25.71
CA ALA A 265 10.74 -6.01 24.85
C ALA A 265 9.24 -6.05 25.19
N ALA A 266 8.39 -5.64 24.25
CA ALA A 266 6.95 -5.78 24.38
C ALA A 266 6.59 -7.26 24.41
N ARG A 267 5.99 -7.71 25.51
CA ARG A 267 5.43 -9.07 25.63
C ARG A 267 4.25 -9.20 24.67
N THR A 268 4.25 -10.26 23.87
CA THR A 268 3.07 -10.71 23.12
C THR A 268 1.93 -10.97 24.11
N PRO A 269 0.75 -10.33 23.98
CA PRO A 269 -0.41 -10.72 24.78
C PRO A 269 -0.87 -12.10 24.32
N ALA A 270 -1.19 -12.96 25.29
CA ALA A 270 -1.71 -14.30 25.01
C ALA A 270 -3.11 -14.21 24.39
N ALA A 271 -3.42 -15.13 23.46
CA ALA A 271 -4.75 -15.28 22.88
C ALA A 271 -5.77 -15.58 24.00
N GLY A 272 -6.59 -14.58 24.35
CA GLY A 272 -7.59 -14.69 25.41
C GLY A 272 -8.22 -13.36 25.85
N GLU A 273 -7.59 -12.22 25.57
CA GLU A 273 -8.09 -10.90 26.02
C GLU A 273 -8.80 -10.09 24.92
N LEU A 274 -9.68 -10.74 24.14
CA LEU A 274 -10.70 -10.04 23.37
C LEU A 274 -12.03 -10.21 24.10
N GLY A 275 -12.29 -9.31 25.05
CA GLY A 275 -13.58 -9.19 25.70
C GLY A 275 -14.63 -8.69 24.70
N VAL A 276 -15.67 -9.51 24.48
CA VAL A 276 -16.87 -9.13 23.74
C VAL A 276 -17.67 -8.15 24.61
N PRO A 277 -18.12 -6.98 24.10
CA PRO A 277 -19.02 -6.11 24.87
C PRO A 277 -20.39 -6.78 25.00
N GLY A 278 -20.78 -7.10 26.23
CA GLY A 278 -22.09 -7.64 26.55
C GLY A 278 -23.21 -6.61 26.38
N ALA A 279 -24.32 -7.05 25.79
CA ALA A 279 -25.57 -6.30 25.73
C ALA A 279 -26.13 -6.11 27.16
N GLY A 280 -26.34 -4.85 27.55
CA GLY A 280 -27.03 -4.48 28.78
C GLY A 280 -28.54 -4.71 28.68
N PRO A 281 -29.25 -4.90 29.81
CA PRO A 281 -30.66 -5.27 29.82
C PRO A 281 -31.55 -4.04 29.59
N VAL A 282 -32.62 -4.25 28.81
CA VAL A 282 -33.69 -3.26 28.59
C VAL A 282 -34.74 -3.48 29.68
N GLU A 283 -34.89 -2.52 30.58
CA GLU A 283 -36.02 -2.45 31.50
C GLU A 283 -37.28 -2.02 30.74
N GLY A 284 -38.39 -2.71 31.05
CA GLY A 284 -39.68 -2.48 30.43
C GLY A 284 -40.47 -1.35 31.07
N ASP A 285 -41.43 -0.84 30.32
CA ASP A 285 -42.65 -0.30 30.90
C ASP A 285 -43.85 -0.78 30.06
N GLY A 286 -44.90 -1.17 30.77
CA GLY A 286 -46.02 -1.93 30.26
C GLY A 286 -47.14 -1.06 29.70
N SER A 287 -47.95 -1.68 28.83
CA SER A 287 -49.42 -1.59 28.89
C SER A 287 -50.02 -2.42 27.76
N ALA A 288 -50.72 -3.49 28.13
CA ALA A 288 -51.81 -4.11 27.36
C ALA A 288 -53.14 -3.56 27.95
N PRO A 289 -54.33 -3.66 27.30
CA PRO A 289 -54.82 -4.90 26.70
C PRO A 289 -55.70 -4.76 25.43
N GLY A 290 -56.02 -5.90 24.81
CA GLY A 290 -57.06 -6.01 23.79
C GLY A 290 -57.07 -7.40 23.13
N ALA A 291 -57.97 -8.25 23.58
CA ALA A 291 -58.15 -9.64 23.17
C ALA A 291 -58.85 -9.78 21.80
N GLU A 292 -58.54 -10.84 21.05
CA GLU A 292 -59.56 -11.72 20.46
C GLU A 292 -58.98 -13.07 20.00
N GLU A 293 -59.65 -14.14 20.39
CA GLU A 293 -59.41 -15.53 19.98
C GLU A 293 -59.91 -15.80 18.56
N ALA A 294 -59.25 -16.70 17.81
CA ALA A 294 -59.96 -17.70 17.01
C ALA A 294 -59.07 -18.92 16.70
N ARG A 295 -59.65 -20.09 16.99
CA ARG A 295 -59.11 -21.45 16.83
C ARG A 295 -59.43 -22.02 15.43
N GLY A 296 -58.69 -23.06 15.03
CA GLY A 296 -59.10 -24.05 14.01
C GLY A 296 -57.93 -24.55 13.16
N SER A 297 -57.15 -25.54 13.60
CA SER A 297 -57.36 -27.01 13.45
C SER A 297 -57.30 -27.55 12.00
N ALA A 298 -56.08 -27.90 11.57
CA ALA A 298 -55.59 -29.21 11.11
C ALA A 298 -56.47 -30.21 10.31
N ARG A 299 -55.85 -30.74 9.23
CA ARG A 299 -55.66 -32.16 8.79
C ARG A 299 -56.21 -32.57 7.41
N GLY A 300 -55.37 -33.36 6.72
CA GLY A 300 -55.72 -34.38 5.70
C GLY A 300 -55.07 -34.12 4.33
N ALA A 301 -53.86 -34.61 4.01
CA ALA A 301 -53.46 -35.98 3.63
C ALA A 301 -53.80 -36.36 2.17
N GLU A 302 -52.74 -36.59 1.37
CA GLU A 302 -52.48 -37.80 0.53
C GLU A 302 -53.10 -37.71 -0.88
N GLU A 303 -52.55 -38.16 -2.00
CA GLU A 303 -51.39 -38.94 -2.52
C GLU A 303 -51.34 -38.54 -4.02
N GLY A 304 -50.27 -38.52 -4.81
CA GLY A 304 -49.27 -39.54 -5.06
C GLY A 304 -48.86 -39.51 -6.56
N HIS A 305 -47.83 -40.30 -6.89
CA HIS A 305 -47.35 -40.72 -8.22
C HIS A 305 -46.34 -39.84 -9.01
N GLY A 306 -45.07 -40.30 -9.02
CA GLY A 306 -44.08 -40.04 -10.10
C GLY A 306 -44.33 -40.92 -11.34
N PRO A 307 -43.34 -41.24 -12.20
CA PRO A 307 -41.88 -41.06 -12.09
C PRO A 307 -41.17 -40.48 -13.36
N ALA A 308 -39.84 -40.31 -13.28
CA ALA A 308 -38.89 -40.11 -14.39
C ALA A 308 -38.54 -41.46 -15.08
N PRO A 309 -38.00 -41.48 -16.33
CA PRO A 309 -36.53 -41.40 -16.62
C PRO A 309 -36.25 -40.57 -17.92
N GLY A 310 -35.06 -40.35 -18.49
CA GLY A 310 -33.78 -41.07 -18.51
C GLY A 310 -32.74 -40.30 -19.35
N ALA A 311 -31.56 -40.91 -19.51
CA ALA A 311 -30.30 -40.36 -20.03
C ALA A 311 -30.02 -40.66 -21.52
N GLU A 312 -28.88 -40.13 -21.99
CA GLU A 312 -28.10 -40.43 -23.23
C GLU A 312 -28.54 -39.77 -24.55
N GLU A 313 -27.75 -38.79 -25.01
CA GLU A 313 -26.78 -38.93 -26.13
C GLU A 313 -25.66 -37.87 -26.01
#